data_AF-A0A3N5V2J1-F1
#
_entry.id   AF-A0A3N5V2J1-F1
#
_cell.length_a   1.000
_cell.length_b   1.000
_cell.length_c   1.000
_cell.angle_alpha   90.00
_cell.angle_beta   90.00
_cell.angle_gamma   90.00
#
_symmetry.space_group_name_H-M   'P 1'
#
loop_
_entity.id
_entity.type
_entity.pdbx_description
1 polymer ?
#
loop_
_entity_poly.entity_id
_entity_poly.type
_entity_poly.pdbx_seq_one_letter_code
_entity_poly.pdbx_strand_id
1 'polypeptide(L)'
;TDAIMGTPAYISPEQAQGLSVDQRSDIYSLGIILYEMVTGRVPFVADTPLAVLFKHISDPLPLPSLVKTDIPASIEQVILKALAKDPQDRFTTTAEFVAAWKRALEERETVHRVPEMTSASASHAAASDHTQRKPAPTGRTVSRSGKPTAWVVGCLAGACLLLSVAGVFLLALNWRNLSPTNPATDTPLPPQTVAPISKNNVLLEDDFSTRKSDWGTLTDADSSVDYENGALRILLFKENFVVWTTPNDQDYQNIHIEVTAINNDTDPTTAFGIICAQQVEDWSFYYFAITPTGEYAIIRATTEKPDIFLTNNGQWASSDLIAQKAPSYRLGADCGNGTLKLYVDGQQIASASDSTYTTGHIGLFTWSGKNAPTADMTFDDFLMTSLE
;
A
#
# COMPACT_ATOMS: atom_id res chain seq x y z
N THR A 1 8.05 20.51 -4.44
CA THR A 1 7.89 19.08 -4.71
C THR A 1 7.31 18.49 -3.44
N ASP A 2 6.12 17.92 -3.52
CA ASP A 2 5.34 17.49 -2.36
C ASP A 2 5.42 15.96 -2.25
N ALA A 3 5.77 15.42 -1.07
CA ALA A 3 5.63 13.98 -0.82
C ALA A 3 4.15 13.63 -0.58
N ILE A 4 3.72 12.42 -0.97
CA ILE A 4 2.31 12.01 -0.95
C ILE A 4 1.88 11.58 0.47
N MET A 5 0.82 12.20 1.02
CA MET A 5 0.47 12.30 2.46
C MET A 5 -0.91 11.72 2.82
N GLY A 6 -1.05 10.92 3.89
CA GLY A 6 -2.33 10.69 4.60
C GLY A 6 -2.78 9.23 4.80
N THR A 7 -3.71 9.02 5.75
CA THR A 7 -4.41 7.72 5.89
C THR A 7 -5.17 7.46 4.58
N PRO A 8 -4.85 6.40 3.82
CA PRO A 8 -5.31 6.27 2.44
C PRO A 8 -6.81 6.39 2.28
N ALA A 9 -7.58 5.97 3.28
CA ALA A 9 -9.04 5.98 3.27
C ALA A 9 -9.68 7.38 3.37
N TYR A 10 -8.97 8.41 3.82
CA TYR A 10 -9.52 9.77 4.05
C TYR A 10 -8.79 10.86 3.27
N ILE A 11 -7.78 10.49 2.47
CA ILE A 11 -6.96 11.42 1.72
C ILE A 11 -7.78 12.16 0.66
N SER A 12 -7.51 13.45 0.46
CA SER A 12 -8.08 14.19 -0.67
C SER A 12 -7.40 13.79 -2.00
N PRO A 13 -8.09 13.91 -3.15
CA PRO A 13 -7.49 13.65 -4.46
C PRO A 13 -6.21 14.47 -4.69
N GLU A 14 -6.20 15.74 -4.30
CA GLU A 14 -5.06 16.64 -4.46
C GLU A 14 -3.88 16.26 -3.56
N GLN A 15 -4.13 15.79 -2.32
CA GLN A 15 -3.09 15.24 -1.45
C GLN A 15 -2.52 13.92 -2.00
N ALA A 16 -3.38 13.07 -2.56
CA ALA A 16 -2.97 11.81 -3.20
C ALA A 16 -2.10 12.03 -4.44
N GLN A 17 -2.27 13.18 -5.11
CA GLN A 17 -1.53 13.58 -6.30
C GLN A 17 -0.34 14.51 -6.01
N GLY A 18 -0.06 14.84 -4.75
CA GLY A 18 0.99 15.82 -4.41
C GLY A 18 0.77 17.20 -5.04
N LEU A 19 -0.49 17.58 -5.28
CA LEU A 19 -0.86 18.90 -5.81
C LEU A 19 -0.99 19.91 -4.67
N SER A 20 -1.03 21.20 -5.01
CA SER A 20 -1.21 22.27 -4.02
C SER A 20 -2.48 22.07 -3.18
N VAL A 21 -2.27 21.93 -1.87
CA VAL A 21 -3.30 21.68 -0.87
C VAL A 21 -3.84 22.98 -0.29
N ASP A 22 -5.16 23.10 -0.19
CA ASP A 22 -5.83 24.17 0.56
C ASP A 22 -6.88 23.61 1.54
N GLN A 23 -7.59 24.50 2.24
CA GLN A 23 -8.60 24.14 3.24
C GLN A 23 -9.71 23.20 2.75
N ARG A 24 -9.88 23.02 1.43
CA ARG A 24 -10.88 22.14 0.83
C ARG A 24 -10.47 20.67 0.86
N SER A 25 -9.20 20.36 1.12
CA SER A 25 -8.78 18.99 1.45
C SER A 25 -9.42 18.53 2.76
N ASP A 26 -9.46 19.37 3.79
CA ASP A 26 -10.14 19.04 5.05
C ASP A 26 -11.65 18.81 4.87
N ILE A 27 -12.28 19.56 3.96
CA ILE A 27 -13.70 19.38 3.60
C ILE A 27 -13.93 17.99 2.98
N TYR A 28 -13.01 17.54 2.12
CA TYR A 28 -13.06 16.22 1.53
C TYR A 28 -12.93 15.13 2.60
N SER A 29 -11.90 15.20 3.44
CA SER A 29 -11.69 14.21 4.52
C SER A 29 -12.87 14.17 5.49
N LEU A 30 -13.46 15.31 5.84
CA LEU A 30 -14.68 15.37 6.64
C LEU A 30 -15.90 14.79 5.91
N GLY A 31 -15.96 14.97 4.58
CA GLY A 31 -16.94 14.30 3.72
C GLY A 31 -16.85 12.78 3.79
N ILE A 32 -15.63 12.22 3.83
CA ILE A 32 -15.42 10.77 3.96
C ILE A 32 -15.89 10.29 5.34
N ILE A 33 -15.56 11.04 6.40
CA ILE A 33 -16.02 10.71 7.76
C ILE A 33 -17.56 10.72 7.83
N LEU A 34 -18.23 11.70 7.20
CA LEU A 34 -19.69 11.72 7.12
C LEU A 34 -20.24 10.53 6.33
N TYR A 35 -19.62 10.19 5.20
CA TYR A 35 -19.98 9.01 4.42
C TYR A 35 -19.92 7.75 5.28
N GLU A 36 -18.82 7.56 6.02
CA GLU A 36 -18.60 6.43 6.90
C GLU A 36 -19.59 6.40 8.05
N MET A 37 -19.86 7.52 8.71
CA MET A 37 -20.84 7.57 9.80
C MET A 37 -22.26 7.23 9.33
N VAL A 38 -22.62 7.59 8.10
CA VAL A 38 -23.97 7.35 7.57
C VAL A 38 -24.12 5.93 7.04
N THR A 39 -23.07 5.38 6.42
CA THR A 39 -23.12 4.08 5.73
C THR A 39 -22.51 2.93 6.53
N GLY A 40 -21.69 3.23 7.55
CA GLY A 40 -20.92 2.27 8.34
C GLY A 40 -19.61 1.80 7.70
N ARG A 41 -19.20 2.37 6.55
CA ARG A 41 -17.94 2.04 5.87
C ARG A 41 -17.41 3.22 5.06
N VAL A 42 -16.10 3.29 4.83
CA VAL A 42 -15.51 4.24 3.89
C VAL A 42 -15.91 3.93 2.44
N PRO A 43 -15.92 4.93 1.53
CA PRO A 43 -16.36 4.72 0.15
C PRO A 43 -15.36 3.87 -0.66
N PHE A 44 -14.07 3.95 -0.34
CA PHE A 44 -13.03 3.25 -1.08
C PHE A 44 -12.25 2.30 -0.18
N VAL A 45 -12.16 1.04 -0.61
CA VAL A 45 -11.38 -0.01 0.04
C VAL A 45 -10.64 -0.76 -1.06
N ALA A 46 -9.38 -1.13 -0.79
CA ALA A 46 -8.56 -1.94 -1.69
C ALA A 46 -7.56 -2.78 -0.87
N ASP A 47 -6.95 -3.76 -1.53
CA ASP A 47 -6.00 -4.68 -0.89
C ASP A 47 -4.68 -4.01 -0.53
N THR A 48 -4.37 -2.88 -1.17
CA THR A 48 -3.17 -2.07 -0.90
C THR A 48 -3.55 -0.60 -0.63
N PRO A 49 -2.82 0.09 0.25
CA PRO A 49 -2.95 1.54 0.48
C PRO A 49 -2.92 2.35 -0.81
N LEU A 50 -1.96 2.04 -1.68
CA LEU A 50 -1.75 2.72 -2.95
C LEU A 50 -3.00 2.62 -3.84
N ALA A 51 -3.61 1.43 -3.91
CA ALA A 51 -4.86 1.27 -4.62
C ALA A 51 -6.00 2.09 -3.99
N VAL A 52 -6.02 2.29 -2.67
CA VAL A 52 -7.00 3.20 -2.04
C VAL A 52 -6.75 4.66 -2.46
N LEU A 53 -5.48 5.12 -2.50
CA LEU A 53 -5.13 6.46 -2.99
C LEU A 53 -5.66 6.70 -4.40
N PHE A 54 -5.46 5.73 -5.32
CA PHE A 54 -5.96 5.83 -6.69
C PHE A 54 -7.48 5.91 -6.77
N LYS A 55 -8.19 5.18 -5.92
CA LYS A 55 -9.65 5.29 -5.86
C LYS A 55 -10.11 6.68 -5.44
N HIS A 56 -9.38 7.34 -4.54
CA HIS A 56 -9.66 8.73 -4.20
C HIS A 56 -9.45 9.67 -5.40
N ILE A 57 -8.50 9.39 -6.28
CA ILE A 57 -8.22 10.20 -7.48
C ILE A 57 -9.28 10.00 -8.58
N SER A 58 -9.50 8.76 -9.01
CA SER A 58 -10.19 8.46 -10.27
C SER A 58 -11.54 7.74 -10.11
N ASP A 59 -11.68 6.85 -9.12
CA ASP A 59 -12.89 6.04 -9.01
C ASP A 59 -14.13 6.91 -8.77
N PRO A 60 -15.26 6.59 -9.44
CA PRO A 60 -16.53 7.25 -9.16
C PRO A 60 -16.93 6.99 -7.71
N LEU A 61 -17.44 8.02 -7.05
CA LEU A 61 -17.87 7.91 -5.66
C LEU A 61 -19.10 6.97 -5.55
N PRO A 62 -19.03 5.86 -4.79
CA PRO A 62 -20.17 4.98 -4.60
C PRO A 62 -21.27 5.72 -3.85
N LEU A 63 -22.47 5.79 -4.41
CA LEU A 63 -23.58 6.52 -3.78
C LEU A 63 -23.90 5.96 -2.38
N PRO A 64 -24.01 6.80 -1.34
CA PRO A 64 -24.40 6.37 0.00
C PRO A 64 -25.70 5.54 -0.01
N SER A 65 -26.71 5.96 -0.78
CA SER A 65 -28.01 5.27 -0.92
C SER A 65 -27.90 3.84 -1.46
N LEU A 66 -26.84 3.51 -2.23
CA LEU A 66 -26.59 2.14 -2.69
C LEU A 66 -26.03 1.25 -1.58
N VAL A 67 -25.41 1.84 -0.55
CA VAL A 67 -24.92 1.13 0.63
C VAL A 67 -26.02 0.97 1.66
N LYS A 68 -26.80 2.03 1.86
CA LYS A 68 -27.87 2.07 2.85
C LYS A 68 -29.07 2.84 2.30
N THR A 69 -30.18 2.13 2.09
CA THR A 69 -31.34 2.63 1.34
C THR A 69 -32.20 3.67 2.07
N ASP A 70 -31.95 3.91 3.36
CA ASP A 70 -32.72 4.85 4.20
C ASP A 70 -32.11 6.26 4.25
N ILE A 71 -31.06 6.52 3.45
CA ILE A 71 -30.38 7.82 3.42
C ILE A 71 -31.21 8.83 2.61
N PRO A 72 -31.61 9.97 3.21
CA PRO A 72 -32.32 11.02 2.48
C PRO A 72 -31.46 11.62 1.36
N ALA A 73 -32.10 11.96 0.23
CA ALA A 73 -31.40 12.56 -0.92
C ALA A 73 -30.68 13.88 -0.58
N SER A 74 -31.24 14.69 0.33
CA SER A 74 -30.62 15.94 0.79
C SER A 74 -29.28 15.71 1.50
N ILE A 75 -29.20 14.66 2.32
CA ILE A 75 -27.97 14.24 3.02
C ILE A 75 -26.94 13.71 2.03
N GLU A 76 -27.38 12.86 1.11
CA GLU A 76 -26.53 12.33 0.06
C GLU A 76 -25.90 13.44 -0.79
N GLN A 77 -26.68 14.42 -1.25
CA GLN A 77 -26.16 15.54 -2.04
C GLN A 77 -25.07 16.32 -1.33
N VAL A 78 -25.21 16.56 -0.02
CA VAL A 78 -24.18 17.26 0.76
C VAL A 78 -22.89 16.43 0.86
N ILE A 79 -23.00 15.11 1.05
CA ILE A 79 -21.85 14.21 1.06
C ILE A 79 -21.16 14.18 -0.31
N LEU A 80 -21.93 14.03 -1.41
CA LEU A 80 -21.38 13.99 -2.76
C LEU A 80 -20.67 15.29 -3.13
N LYS A 81 -21.21 16.46 -2.73
CA LYS A 81 -20.57 17.76 -2.97
C LYS A 81 -19.26 17.90 -2.19
N ALA A 82 -19.23 17.48 -0.92
CA ALA A 82 -17.99 17.52 -0.13
C ALA A 82 -16.90 16.61 -0.73
N LEU A 83 -17.31 15.50 -1.35
CA LEU A 83 -16.45 14.48 -1.94
C LEU A 83 -16.19 14.65 -3.44
N ALA A 84 -16.52 15.82 -4.00
CA ALA A 84 -16.19 16.12 -5.40
C ALA A 84 -14.68 16.02 -5.62
N LYS A 85 -14.27 15.49 -6.78
CA LYS A 85 -12.85 15.25 -7.06
C LYS A 85 -12.08 16.56 -7.23
N ASP A 86 -12.62 17.50 -8.02
CA ASP A 86 -12.10 18.86 -8.14
C ASP A 86 -12.43 19.67 -6.86
N PRO A 87 -11.44 20.27 -6.17
CA PRO A 87 -11.67 21.17 -5.04
C PRO A 87 -12.62 22.34 -5.36
N GLN A 88 -12.69 22.82 -6.61
CA GLN A 88 -13.57 23.92 -7.01
C GLN A 88 -15.05 23.53 -7.00
N ASP A 89 -15.36 22.24 -7.12
CA ASP A 89 -16.73 21.72 -7.07
C ASP A 89 -17.21 21.47 -5.63
N ARG A 90 -16.31 21.60 -4.63
CA ARG A 90 -16.62 21.41 -3.21
C ARG A 90 -17.23 22.66 -2.59
N PHE A 91 -17.52 22.58 -1.30
CA PHE A 91 -17.82 23.75 -0.50
C PHE A 91 -16.58 24.65 -0.40
N THR A 92 -16.77 25.97 -0.49
CA THR A 92 -15.66 26.92 -0.43
C THR A 92 -15.06 26.99 0.97
N THR A 93 -15.91 26.81 2.00
CA THR A 93 -15.52 26.87 3.41
C THR A 93 -16.23 25.80 4.22
N THR A 94 -15.63 25.39 5.34
CA THR A 94 -16.25 24.47 6.31
C THR A 94 -17.56 25.02 6.88
N ALA A 95 -17.69 26.35 7.00
CA ALA A 95 -18.93 26.98 7.45
C ALA A 95 -20.08 26.77 6.46
N GLU A 96 -19.81 26.88 5.15
CA GLU A 96 -20.78 26.60 4.10
C GLU A 96 -21.22 25.13 4.14
N PHE A 97 -20.26 24.22 4.30
CA PHE A 97 -20.52 22.79 4.43
C PHE A 97 -21.41 22.46 5.63
N VAL A 98 -21.08 22.97 6.81
CA VAL A 98 -21.88 22.77 8.03
C VAL A 98 -23.29 23.34 7.88
N ALA A 99 -23.46 24.50 7.24
CA ALA A 99 -24.76 25.10 6.97
C ALA A 99 -25.60 24.26 6.00
N ALA A 100 -24.97 23.67 4.97
CA ALA A 100 -25.63 22.75 4.06
C ALA A 100 -26.06 21.46 4.77
N TRP A 101 -25.19 20.90 5.62
CA TRP A 101 -25.49 19.71 6.40
C TRP A 101 -26.69 19.89 7.35
N LYS A 102 -26.75 21.02 8.07
CA LYS A 102 -27.88 21.35 8.96
C LYS A 102 -29.21 21.44 8.21
N ARG A 103 -29.23 22.12 7.05
CA ARG A 103 -30.43 22.21 6.20
C ARG A 103 -30.89 20.84 5.73
N ALA A 104 -29.95 19.97 5.31
CA ALA A 104 -30.28 18.62 4.88
C ALA A 104 -30.92 17.78 6.01
N LEU A 105 -30.49 17.98 7.28
CA LEU A 105 -31.10 17.34 8.45
C LEU A 105 -32.51 17.86 8.73
N GLU A 106 -32.75 19.17 8.63
CA GLU A 106 -34.08 19.77 8.81
C GLU A 106 -35.08 19.27 7.75
N GLU A 107 -34.64 19.13 6.50
CA GLU A 107 -35.45 18.58 5.42
C GLU A 107 -35.86 17.11 5.70
N ARG A 108 -34.97 16.31 6.30
CA ARG A 108 -35.31 14.95 6.74
C ARG A 108 -36.45 14.95 7.76
N GLU A 109 -36.42 15.87 8.73
CA GLU A 109 -37.44 15.95 9.78
C GLU A 109 -38.80 16.34 9.22
N THR A 110 -38.84 17.22 8.21
CA THR A 110 -40.10 17.63 7.57
C THR A 110 -40.74 16.51 6.73
N VAL A 111 -39.95 15.67 6.06
CA VAL A 111 -40.44 14.52 5.27
C VAL A 111 -40.97 13.40 6.18
N HIS A 112 -40.43 13.25 7.40
CA HIS A 112 -40.92 12.27 8.38
C HIS A 112 -42.13 12.75 9.18
N ARG A 113 -42.47 14.05 9.13
CA ARG A 113 -43.60 14.64 9.85
C ARG A 113 -44.82 14.74 8.93
N VAL A 114 -45.49 13.61 8.70
CA VAL A 114 -46.84 13.62 8.12
C VAL A 114 -47.77 14.39 9.08
N PRO A 115 -48.61 15.34 8.61
CA PRO A 115 -49.62 15.94 9.46
C PRO A 115 -50.60 14.86 9.91
N GLU A 116 -50.84 14.77 11.22
CA GLU A 116 -51.95 14.02 11.79
C GLU A 116 -53.27 14.60 11.25
N MET A 117 -53.76 14.05 10.14
CA MET A 117 -55.10 14.33 9.65
C MET A 117 -56.10 13.54 10.50
N THR A 118 -56.77 14.29 11.35
CA THR A 118 -57.97 13.91 12.09
C THR A 118 -59.01 13.25 11.19
N SER A 119 -59.61 12.18 11.72
CA SER A 119 -60.68 11.36 11.17
C SER A 119 -61.90 12.12 10.64
N ALA A 120 -62.49 11.63 9.55
CA ALA A 120 -63.95 11.66 9.35
C ALA A 120 -64.42 10.42 8.58
N SER A 121 -65.28 9.64 9.24
CA SER A 121 -66.02 8.49 8.71
C SER A 121 -66.97 8.85 7.56
N ALA A 122 -67.11 7.95 6.59
CA ALA A 122 -68.41 7.57 6.06
C ALA A 122 -68.36 6.14 5.48
N SER A 123 -69.20 5.29 6.08
CA SER A 123 -69.63 3.96 5.66
C SER A 123 -70.03 3.86 4.18
N HIS A 124 -69.84 2.69 3.56
CA HIS A 124 -70.88 1.96 2.80
C HIS A 124 -70.52 0.48 2.73
N ALA A 125 -71.49 -0.36 3.06
CA ALA A 125 -71.43 -1.82 3.13
C ALA A 125 -71.98 -2.47 1.84
N ALA A 126 -71.45 -3.65 1.48
CA ALA A 126 -72.12 -4.82 0.87
C ALA A 126 -71.03 -5.77 0.33
N ALA A 127 -70.68 -6.86 1.01
CA ALA A 127 -71.31 -8.18 0.94
C ALA A 127 -71.19 -8.86 -0.45
N SER A 128 -70.28 -9.83 -0.58
CA SER A 128 -70.58 -11.14 -1.18
C SER A 128 -69.57 -12.19 -0.70
N ASP A 129 -70.13 -13.29 -0.28
CA ASP A 129 -69.59 -14.54 0.22
C ASP A 129 -68.96 -15.38 -0.92
N HIS A 130 -67.82 -16.02 -0.68
CA HIS A 130 -67.58 -17.37 -1.20
C HIS A 130 -66.50 -18.09 -0.38
N THR A 131 -67.03 -18.98 0.45
CA THR A 131 -66.39 -20.04 1.20
C THR A 131 -65.71 -21.07 0.27
N GLN A 132 -64.47 -21.47 0.55
CA GLN A 132 -64.06 -22.89 0.47
C GLN A 132 -62.74 -23.17 1.23
N ARG A 133 -62.72 -24.33 1.90
CA ARG A 133 -61.86 -24.69 3.04
C ARG A 133 -61.19 -26.05 2.77
N LYS A 134 -59.85 -26.11 2.92
CA LYS A 134 -58.98 -27.28 3.27
C LYS A 134 -58.93 -28.52 2.33
N PRO A 135 -57.98 -29.49 2.47
CA PRO A 135 -56.89 -29.64 3.46
C PRO A 135 -55.49 -30.02 2.91
N ALA A 136 -54.51 -30.04 3.83
CA ALA A 136 -53.16 -30.60 3.69
C ALA A 136 -53.13 -32.15 3.62
N PRO A 137 -51.99 -32.75 3.22
CA PRO A 137 -51.61 -34.09 3.65
C PRO A 137 -50.38 -34.11 4.56
N THR A 138 -50.41 -35.11 5.43
CA THR A 138 -49.53 -35.43 6.55
C THR A 138 -48.51 -36.51 6.15
N GLY A 139 -47.38 -36.56 6.86
CA GLY A 139 -46.48 -37.73 6.98
C GLY A 139 -45.17 -37.58 6.18
N ARG A 140 -43.99 -37.95 6.67
CA ARG A 140 -43.66 -38.95 7.70
C ARG A 140 -42.25 -38.68 8.24
N THR A 141 -42.09 -38.87 9.54
CA THR A 141 -40.84 -38.93 10.32
C THR A 141 -39.92 -40.07 9.89
N VAL A 142 -38.60 -39.81 9.83
CA VAL A 142 -37.56 -40.81 10.14
C VAL A 142 -36.50 -40.16 11.01
N SER A 143 -36.45 -40.61 12.26
CA SER A 143 -35.37 -40.44 13.21
C SER A 143 -34.22 -41.39 12.85
N ARG A 144 -32.97 -40.93 12.94
CA ARG A 144 -31.87 -41.82 13.28
C ARG A 144 -30.81 -41.13 14.14
N SER A 145 -30.74 -41.64 15.35
CA SER A 145 -29.77 -41.44 16.42
C SER A 145 -28.39 -42.02 16.10
N GLY A 146 -27.34 -41.37 16.61
CA GLY A 146 -26.03 -41.99 16.84
C GLY A 146 -25.05 -41.02 17.50
N LYS A 147 -24.79 -41.18 18.80
CA LYS A 147 -23.60 -40.63 19.50
C LYS A 147 -22.59 -41.79 19.76
N PRO A 148 -21.47 -41.59 20.50
CA PRO A 148 -20.12 -41.36 19.96
C PRO A 148 -19.12 -42.46 20.39
N THR A 149 -17.95 -42.56 19.76
CA THR A 149 -16.87 -43.44 20.26
C THR A 149 -15.50 -42.80 20.13
N ALA A 150 -14.91 -42.49 21.27
CA ALA A 150 -13.48 -42.34 21.47
C ALA A 150 -12.79 -43.70 21.34
N TRP A 151 -11.55 -43.71 20.81
CA TRP A 151 -10.41 -44.61 21.08
C TRP A 151 -9.46 -44.59 19.87
N VAL A 152 -8.41 -43.76 19.88
CA VAL A 152 -7.03 -44.07 19.42
C VAL A 152 -6.07 -43.04 20.04
N VAL A 153 -5.76 -43.19 21.33
CA VAL A 153 -4.56 -42.61 21.95
C VAL A 153 -3.80 -43.80 22.51
N GLY A 154 -2.74 -44.24 21.84
CA GLY A 154 -2.02 -45.45 22.28
C GLY A 154 -0.91 -46.04 21.40
N CYS A 155 -0.55 -45.46 20.24
CA CYS A 155 0.48 -46.07 19.37
C CYS A 155 1.55 -45.13 18.80
N LEU A 156 1.72 -43.90 19.31
CA LEU A 156 2.73 -42.95 18.82
C LEU A 156 3.79 -42.53 19.85
N ALA A 157 3.96 -43.29 20.94
CA ALA A 157 4.99 -43.02 21.95
C ALA A 157 6.22 -43.95 21.87
N GLY A 158 6.16 -45.04 21.07
CA GLY A 158 7.25 -46.02 20.96
C GLY A 158 8.25 -45.76 19.81
N ALA A 159 7.87 -44.97 18.80
CA ALA A 159 8.70 -44.75 17.60
C ALA A 159 9.65 -43.53 17.72
N CYS A 160 9.35 -42.57 18.61
CA CYS A 160 10.19 -41.38 18.80
C CYS A 160 11.45 -41.61 19.66
N LEU A 161 11.53 -42.72 20.39
CA LEU A 161 12.66 -43.02 21.28
C LEU A 161 13.78 -43.86 20.61
N LEU A 162 13.50 -44.45 19.44
CA LEU A 162 14.52 -45.17 18.65
C LEU A 162 15.15 -44.30 17.55
N LEU A 163 14.46 -43.25 17.08
CA LEU A 163 15.00 -42.30 16.10
C LEU A 163 15.97 -41.26 16.71
N SER A 164 15.86 -40.98 18.01
CA SER A 164 16.73 -40.04 18.72
C SER A 164 18.13 -40.61 19.00
N VAL A 165 18.25 -41.92 19.25
CA VAL A 165 19.56 -42.56 19.52
C VAL A 165 20.37 -42.75 18.24
N ALA A 166 19.72 -43.03 17.11
CA ALA A 166 20.40 -43.17 15.81
C ALA A 166 20.88 -41.81 15.24
N GLY A 167 20.13 -40.73 15.46
CA GLY A 167 20.51 -39.38 15.01
C GLY A 167 21.73 -38.81 15.75
N VAL A 168 21.84 -39.07 17.05
CA VAL A 168 22.99 -38.61 17.86
C VAL A 168 24.27 -39.38 17.51
N PHE A 169 24.16 -40.65 17.13
CA PHE A 169 25.32 -41.47 16.73
C PHE A 169 25.87 -41.08 15.34
N LEU A 170 25.01 -40.65 14.41
CA LEU A 170 25.41 -40.16 13.09
C LEU A 170 26.02 -38.74 13.13
N LEU A 171 25.57 -37.88 14.06
CA LEU A 171 26.19 -36.57 14.30
C LEU A 171 27.58 -36.68 14.93
N ALA A 172 27.80 -37.65 15.83
CA ALA A 172 29.10 -37.85 16.48
C ALA A 172 30.19 -38.42 15.54
N LEU A 173 29.81 -39.14 14.48
CA LEU A 173 30.76 -39.68 13.50
C LEU A 173 31.22 -38.63 12.48
N ASN A 174 30.43 -37.57 12.25
CA ASN A 174 30.78 -36.52 11.28
C ASN A 174 31.69 -35.41 11.84
N TRP A 175 31.80 -35.30 13.18
CA TRP A 175 32.71 -34.34 13.82
C TRP A 175 34.20 -34.73 13.75
N ARG A 176 34.55 -35.95 13.34
CA ARG A 176 35.96 -36.36 13.20
C ARG A 176 36.62 -35.87 11.90
N ASN A 177 35.86 -35.26 10.98
CA ASN A 177 36.35 -34.78 9.69
C ASN A 177 36.37 -33.24 9.55
N LEU A 178 36.13 -32.48 10.61
CA LEU A 178 36.32 -31.03 10.58
C LEU A 178 37.80 -30.73 10.89
N SER A 179 38.58 -30.52 9.85
CA SER A 179 39.89 -29.88 9.98
C SER A 179 39.68 -28.47 10.55
N PRO A 180 40.48 -28.02 11.53
CA PRO A 180 40.42 -26.65 12.01
C PRO A 180 40.81 -25.70 10.87
N THR A 181 39.86 -24.87 10.42
CA THR A 181 40.14 -23.70 9.59
C THR A 181 41.00 -22.75 10.41
N ASN A 182 42.20 -22.44 9.91
CA ASN A 182 43.05 -21.41 10.48
C ASN A 182 42.27 -20.09 10.60
N PRO A 183 42.47 -19.29 11.67
CA PRO A 183 41.91 -17.95 11.73
C PRO A 183 42.41 -17.16 10.52
N ALA A 184 41.47 -16.52 9.81
CA ALA A 184 41.75 -15.73 8.63
C ALA A 184 42.78 -14.65 8.98
N THR A 185 43.92 -14.68 8.28
CA THR A 185 44.85 -13.56 8.24
C THR A 185 44.10 -12.37 7.65
N ASP A 186 43.93 -11.30 8.42
CA ASP A 186 43.49 -9.97 7.96
C ASP A 186 44.41 -9.53 6.82
N THR A 187 44.02 -9.88 5.60
CA THR A 187 44.57 -9.29 4.40
C THR A 187 43.64 -8.12 4.10
N PRO A 188 44.11 -6.86 4.16
CA PRO A 188 43.29 -5.75 3.74
C PRO A 188 42.82 -6.04 2.31
N LEU A 189 41.51 -6.05 2.09
CA LEU A 189 40.97 -6.14 0.75
C LEU A 189 41.65 -5.05 -0.10
N PRO A 190 42.10 -5.37 -1.33
CA PRO A 190 42.60 -4.34 -2.22
C PRO A 190 41.54 -3.26 -2.33
N PRO A 191 41.93 -1.97 -2.39
CA PRO A 191 40.98 -0.88 -2.56
C PRO A 191 40.06 -1.23 -3.73
N GLN A 192 38.76 -1.38 -3.43
CA GLN A 192 37.72 -1.50 -4.45
C GLN A 192 37.93 -0.31 -5.38
N THR A 193 38.47 -0.56 -6.56
CA THR A 193 38.65 0.47 -7.57
C THR A 193 37.25 0.71 -8.12
N VAL A 194 36.52 1.64 -7.49
CA VAL A 194 35.34 2.25 -8.08
C VAL A 194 35.79 2.75 -9.44
N ALA A 195 35.33 2.11 -10.52
CA ALA A 195 35.63 2.57 -11.86
C ALA A 195 35.22 4.05 -11.93
N PRO A 196 36.09 4.97 -12.39
CA PRO A 196 35.72 6.37 -12.45
C PRO A 196 34.53 6.51 -13.39
N ILE A 197 33.39 6.87 -12.82
CA ILE A 197 32.16 7.14 -13.56
C ILE A 197 32.48 8.31 -14.49
N SER A 198 32.38 8.08 -15.80
CA SER A 198 32.54 9.12 -16.80
C SER A 198 31.52 10.22 -16.53
N LYS A 199 31.98 11.41 -16.11
CA LYS A 199 31.11 12.57 -15.81
C LYS A 199 30.26 13.06 -16.98
N ASN A 200 30.45 12.52 -18.19
CA ASN A 200 29.72 12.97 -19.38
C ASN A 200 28.27 12.46 -19.45
N ASN A 201 27.87 11.50 -18.61
CA ASN A 201 26.55 10.87 -18.67
C ASN A 201 25.71 11.10 -17.39
N VAL A 202 26.16 11.95 -16.46
CA VAL A 202 25.42 12.23 -15.21
C VAL A 202 24.22 13.14 -15.49
N LEU A 203 23.04 12.71 -15.06
CA LEU A 203 21.77 13.42 -15.23
C LEU A 203 21.33 14.11 -13.94
N LEU A 204 21.46 13.42 -12.80
CA LEU A 204 21.20 13.95 -11.46
C LEU A 204 22.22 13.35 -10.47
N GLU A 205 22.60 14.14 -9.48
CA GLU A 205 23.49 13.73 -8.39
C GLU A 205 23.06 14.49 -7.13
N ASP A 206 22.92 13.79 -6.01
CA ASP A 206 22.52 14.36 -4.74
C ASP A 206 23.11 13.58 -3.56
N ASP A 207 23.92 14.25 -2.74
CA ASP A 207 24.45 13.70 -1.49
C ASP A 207 23.55 14.00 -0.29
N PHE A 208 22.38 14.62 -0.54
CA PHE A 208 21.37 15.01 0.46
C PHE A 208 21.90 15.84 1.65
N SER A 209 23.13 16.35 1.57
CA SER A 209 23.78 17.10 2.65
C SER A 209 23.16 18.48 2.86
N THR A 210 22.40 18.97 1.86
CA THR A 210 21.73 20.27 1.91
C THR A 210 20.23 20.15 1.67
N ARG A 211 19.43 20.89 2.45
CA ARG A 211 17.98 21.09 2.22
C ARG A 211 17.65 21.87 0.94
N LYS A 212 18.63 22.15 0.07
CA LYS A 212 18.41 22.74 -1.26
C LYS A 212 18.13 21.69 -2.32
N SER A 213 18.30 20.42 -1.97
CA SER A 213 17.91 19.29 -2.77
C SER A 213 16.42 19.38 -3.13
N ASP A 214 16.09 19.14 -4.40
CA ASP A 214 14.74 19.32 -4.95
C ASP A 214 13.78 18.19 -4.55
N TRP A 215 14.23 17.23 -3.74
CA TRP A 215 13.39 16.11 -3.31
C TRP A 215 12.26 16.57 -2.40
N GLY A 216 11.07 16.02 -2.66
CA GLY A 216 9.87 16.35 -1.92
C GLY A 216 9.98 15.96 -0.43
N THR A 217 9.55 16.89 0.43
CA THR A 217 9.51 16.68 1.88
C THR A 217 8.07 16.73 2.37
N LEU A 218 7.80 16.03 3.46
CA LEU A 218 6.48 15.95 4.06
C LEU A 218 6.62 15.51 5.52
N THR A 219 5.72 15.94 6.40
CA THR A 219 5.55 15.28 7.70
C THR A 219 4.08 15.30 8.08
N ASP A 220 3.56 14.13 8.44
CA ASP A 220 2.18 13.93 8.88
C ASP A 220 2.09 12.94 10.05
N ALA A 221 0.87 12.51 10.37
CA ALA A 221 0.63 11.56 11.47
C ALA A 221 1.08 10.13 11.15
N ASP A 222 1.17 9.76 9.87
CA ASP A 222 1.44 8.41 9.39
C ASP A 222 2.90 8.26 8.86
N SER A 223 3.60 9.36 8.59
CA SER A 223 4.92 9.38 7.96
C SER A 223 5.69 10.71 8.07
N SER A 224 6.99 10.66 7.79
CA SER A 224 7.85 11.82 7.60
C SER A 224 8.89 11.56 6.52
N VAL A 225 9.06 12.50 5.60
CA VAL A 225 10.13 12.59 4.60
C VAL A 225 10.84 13.92 4.84
N ASP A 226 12.03 13.90 5.43
CA ASP A 226 12.83 15.11 5.70
C ASP A 226 14.33 14.80 5.60
N TYR A 227 15.13 15.85 5.56
CA TYR A 227 16.59 15.77 5.60
C TYR A 227 17.06 15.76 7.05
N GLU A 228 17.76 14.70 7.43
CA GLU A 228 18.32 14.51 8.76
C GLU A 228 19.78 14.03 8.67
N ASN A 229 20.67 14.66 9.44
CA ASN A 229 22.10 14.33 9.49
C ASN A 229 22.81 14.30 8.12
N GLY A 230 22.33 15.10 7.17
CA GLY A 230 22.89 15.20 5.83
C GLY A 230 22.44 14.10 4.87
N ALA A 231 21.35 13.40 5.20
CA ALA A 231 20.76 12.37 4.34
C ALA A 231 19.23 12.52 4.27
N LEU A 232 18.61 11.91 3.26
CA LEU A 232 17.16 11.91 3.10
C LEU A 232 16.55 10.76 3.92
N ARG A 233 15.71 11.06 4.90
CA ARG A 233 15.10 10.05 5.78
C ARG A 233 13.61 9.90 5.49
N ILE A 234 13.16 8.65 5.33
CA ILE A 234 11.75 8.27 5.24
C ILE A 234 11.38 7.45 6.46
N LEU A 235 10.48 8.00 7.28
CA LEU A 235 9.91 7.39 8.47
C LEU A 235 8.43 7.09 8.23
N LEU A 236 8.01 5.88 8.59
CA LEU A 236 6.60 5.46 8.57
C LEU A 236 6.17 5.11 9.99
N PHE A 237 4.97 5.54 10.37
CA PHE A 237 4.36 5.29 11.69
C PHE A 237 3.11 4.42 11.57
N LYS A 238 2.96 3.73 10.43
CA LYS A 238 1.77 2.98 10.07
C LYS A 238 2.10 1.67 9.40
N GLU A 239 1.38 0.62 9.80
CA GLU A 239 1.46 -0.70 9.17
C GLU A 239 0.90 -0.70 7.75
N ASN A 240 1.50 -1.54 6.92
CA ASN A 240 1.15 -1.68 5.51
C ASN A 240 0.99 -0.31 4.86
N PHE A 241 2.02 0.53 4.90
CA PHE A 241 1.99 1.90 4.40
C PHE A 241 3.22 2.14 3.53
N VAL A 242 3.06 2.90 2.45
CA VAL A 242 4.15 3.21 1.51
C VAL A 242 4.20 4.71 1.30
N VAL A 243 5.39 5.27 1.35
CA VAL A 243 5.66 6.66 0.97
C VAL A 243 6.84 6.67 0.02
N TRP A 244 6.77 7.57 -0.95
CA TRP A 244 7.88 7.85 -1.84
C TRP A 244 8.04 9.36 -2.04
N THR A 245 9.20 9.72 -2.54
CA THR A 245 9.57 11.09 -2.89
C THR A 245 10.32 11.11 -4.21
N THR A 246 10.17 12.21 -4.94
CA THR A 246 10.76 12.45 -6.26
C THR A 246 11.62 13.72 -6.23
N PRO A 247 12.71 13.79 -7.01
CA PRO A 247 13.58 14.95 -7.04
C PRO A 247 13.00 16.13 -7.82
N ASN A 248 12.15 15.90 -8.81
CA ASN A 248 11.59 16.93 -9.68
C ASN A 248 10.47 16.36 -10.54
N ASP A 249 9.85 17.23 -11.34
CA ASP A 249 8.80 16.90 -12.30
C ASP A 249 9.38 16.72 -13.72
N GLN A 250 10.54 16.07 -13.85
CA GLN A 250 11.15 15.76 -15.15
C GLN A 250 10.99 14.29 -15.50
N ASP A 251 10.70 14.05 -16.78
CA ASP A 251 10.64 12.72 -17.35
C ASP A 251 12.04 12.24 -17.75
N TYR A 252 12.38 11.04 -17.29
CA TYR A 252 13.63 10.37 -17.60
C TYR A 252 13.37 9.05 -18.34
N GLN A 253 14.29 8.71 -19.24
CA GLN A 253 14.28 7.47 -20.01
C GLN A 253 15.70 6.96 -20.21
N ASN A 254 15.85 5.65 -20.33
CA ASN A 254 17.14 4.98 -20.55
C ASN A 254 18.19 5.41 -19.52
N ILE A 255 17.88 5.18 -18.25
CA ILE A 255 18.69 5.63 -17.11
C ILE A 255 19.18 4.48 -16.24
N HIS A 256 20.31 4.72 -15.58
CA HIS A 256 20.82 3.94 -14.47
C HIS A 256 20.79 4.80 -13.21
N ILE A 257 20.13 4.33 -12.16
CA ILE A 257 20.06 4.98 -10.85
C ILE A 257 20.87 4.15 -9.86
N GLU A 258 21.65 4.81 -9.00
CA GLU A 258 22.22 4.24 -7.80
C GLU A 258 21.93 5.10 -6.57
N VAL A 259 21.76 4.46 -5.42
CA VAL A 259 21.56 5.14 -4.13
C VAL A 259 22.05 4.26 -2.99
N THR A 260 22.61 4.86 -1.95
CA THR A 260 22.92 4.19 -0.70
C THR A 260 21.67 4.18 0.17
N ALA A 261 21.12 3.01 0.50
CA ALA A 261 20.01 2.84 1.42
C ALA A 261 20.52 2.33 2.77
N ILE A 262 20.39 3.13 3.83
CA ILE A 262 20.79 2.83 5.20
C ILE A 262 19.56 2.32 5.96
N ASN A 263 19.67 1.11 6.49
CA ASN A 263 18.59 0.45 7.22
C ASN A 263 18.67 0.79 8.71
N ASN A 264 17.88 1.77 9.13
CA ASN A 264 17.72 2.11 10.56
C ASN A 264 16.60 1.29 11.23
N ASP A 265 15.82 0.57 10.42
CA ASP A 265 14.68 -0.20 10.87
C ASP A 265 15.09 -1.53 11.52
N THR A 266 14.21 -2.03 12.37
CA THR A 266 14.33 -3.33 13.02
C THR A 266 13.44 -4.39 12.39
N ASP A 267 12.41 -4.00 11.62
CA ASP A 267 11.49 -4.96 11.02
C ASP A 267 12.07 -5.61 9.75
N PRO A 268 12.09 -6.95 9.68
CA PRO A 268 12.61 -7.66 8.52
C PRO A 268 11.74 -7.55 7.26
N THR A 269 10.47 -7.15 7.39
CA THR A 269 9.49 -7.09 6.30
C THR A 269 9.39 -5.73 5.63
N THR A 270 10.07 -4.72 6.18
CA THR A 270 10.22 -3.41 5.55
C THR A 270 10.87 -3.56 4.19
N ALA A 271 10.29 -2.93 3.17
CA ALA A 271 10.87 -2.89 1.84
C ALA A 271 11.16 -1.46 1.43
N PHE A 272 12.17 -1.30 0.60
CA PHE A 272 12.61 0.00 0.11
C PHE A 272 13.27 -0.15 -1.25
N GLY A 273 13.40 0.97 -1.96
CA GLY A 273 14.16 1.00 -3.20
C GLY A 273 13.76 2.14 -4.13
N ILE A 274 13.80 1.86 -5.42
CA ILE A 274 13.81 2.85 -6.49
C ILE A 274 12.52 2.76 -7.31
N ILE A 275 11.95 3.91 -7.65
CA ILE A 275 10.84 4.08 -8.61
C ILE A 275 11.42 4.61 -9.94
N CYS A 276 10.91 4.08 -11.04
CA CYS A 276 11.22 4.53 -12.39
C CYS A 276 9.96 4.66 -13.25
N ALA A 277 10.06 5.55 -14.24
CA ALA A 277 9.06 5.73 -15.29
C ALA A 277 7.65 5.94 -14.72
N GLN A 278 7.54 6.79 -13.69
CA GLN A 278 6.25 7.16 -13.12
C GLN A 278 5.49 8.08 -14.07
N GLN A 279 4.30 7.64 -14.45
CA GLN A 279 3.41 8.34 -15.36
C GLN A 279 2.67 9.46 -14.61
N VAL A 280 2.52 10.62 -15.23
CA VAL A 280 1.80 11.75 -14.63
C VAL A 280 0.29 11.57 -14.69
N GLU A 281 -0.22 10.95 -15.77
CA GLU A 281 -1.67 10.85 -16.03
C GLU A 281 -2.35 9.88 -15.08
N ASP A 282 -1.75 8.71 -14.87
CA ASP A 282 -2.35 7.60 -14.14
C ASP A 282 -1.45 7.07 -13.03
N TRP A 283 -0.33 7.74 -12.72
CA TRP A 283 0.55 7.38 -11.60
C TRP A 283 1.01 5.92 -11.63
N SER A 284 0.96 5.27 -12.78
CA SER A 284 1.54 3.94 -12.95
C SER A 284 3.06 4.07 -13.04
N PHE A 285 3.81 3.07 -12.55
CA PHE A 285 5.27 3.10 -12.55
C PHE A 285 5.89 1.71 -12.44
N TYR A 286 7.20 1.63 -12.61
CA TYR A 286 7.98 0.49 -12.13
C TYR A 286 8.62 0.82 -10.80
N TYR A 287 8.71 -0.18 -9.93
CA TYR A 287 9.53 -0.06 -8.73
C TYR A 287 10.31 -1.33 -8.45
N PHE A 288 11.49 -1.13 -7.88
CA PHE A 288 12.49 -2.12 -7.59
C PHE A 288 12.65 -2.17 -6.08
N ALA A 289 12.30 -3.30 -5.48
CA ALA A 289 12.21 -3.43 -4.04
C ALA A 289 13.19 -4.48 -3.54
N ILE A 290 13.82 -4.20 -2.39
CA ILE A 290 14.48 -5.21 -1.58
C ILE A 290 14.00 -5.15 -0.12
N THR A 291 14.26 -6.20 0.65
CA THR A 291 14.06 -6.26 2.10
C THR A 291 15.35 -6.62 2.84
N PRO A 292 15.46 -6.30 4.14
CA PRO A 292 16.58 -6.73 4.98
C PRO A 292 16.71 -8.26 5.15
N THR A 293 15.68 -9.04 4.78
CA THR A 293 15.71 -10.51 4.77
C THR A 293 16.35 -11.09 3.52
N GLY A 294 16.71 -10.25 2.55
CA GLY A 294 17.28 -10.67 1.28
C GLY A 294 16.25 -11.03 0.23
N GLU A 295 15.01 -10.54 0.38
CA GLU A 295 13.98 -10.67 -0.63
C GLU A 295 14.02 -9.48 -1.59
N TYR A 296 13.59 -9.71 -2.83
CA TYR A 296 13.50 -8.68 -3.86
C TYR A 296 12.32 -8.90 -4.80
N ALA A 297 11.93 -7.84 -5.50
CA ALA A 297 11.02 -7.89 -6.61
C ALA A 297 11.24 -6.71 -7.58
N ILE A 298 10.91 -6.93 -8.86
CA ILE A 298 10.67 -5.86 -9.84
C ILE A 298 9.17 -5.87 -10.14
N ILE A 299 8.50 -4.75 -9.92
CA ILE A 299 7.05 -4.65 -9.99
C ILE A 299 6.63 -3.55 -10.96
N ARG A 300 5.54 -3.80 -11.69
CA ARG A 300 4.78 -2.79 -12.43
C ARG A 300 3.51 -2.44 -11.62
N ALA A 301 3.48 -1.23 -11.08
CA ALA A 301 2.30 -0.65 -10.42
C ALA A 301 1.33 -0.11 -11.47
N THR A 302 0.03 -0.27 -11.22
CA THR A 302 -1.05 0.25 -12.09
C THR A 302 -2.19 0.81 -11.24
N THR A 303 -2.89 1.83 -11.73
CA THR A 303 -4.04 2.44 -11.05
C THR A 303 -5.24 1.52 -10.86
N GLU A 304 -5.53 0.67 -11.85
CA GLU A 304 -6.79 -0.09 -11.91
C GLU A 304 -6.65 -1.58 -11.50
N LYS A 305 -5.44 -2.07 -11.28
CA LYS A 305 -5.16 -3.50 -11.05
C LYS A 305 -4.14 -3.70 -9.91
N PRO A 306 -4.14 -4.88 -9.27
CA PRO A 306 -3.08 -5.22 -8.33
C PRO A 306 -1.71 -5.18 -9.00
N ASP A 307 -0.71 -4.85 -8.20
CA ASP A 307 0.69 -4.83 -8.58
C ASP A 307 1.11 -6.09 -9.34
N ILE A 308 1.79 -5.88 -10.48
CA ILE A 308 2.23 -6.96 -11.36
C ILE A 308 3.71 -7.20 -11.12
N PHE A 309 4.04 -8.26 -10.40
CA PHE A 309 5.41 -8.70 -10.19
C PHE A 309 5.95 -9.27 -11.51
N LEU A 310 6.94 -8.59 -12.07
CA LEU A 310 7.55 -8.93 -13.35
C LEU A 310 8.59 -10.04 -13.22
N THR A 311 9.03 -10.32 -11.99
CA THR A 311 9.96 -11.38 -11.65
C THR A 311 9.26 -12.54 -10.93
N ASN A 312 9.90 -13.71 -10.95
CA ASN A 312 9.60 -14.83 -10.06
C ASN A 312 8.13 -15.32 -10.07
N ASN A 313 7.50 -15.32 -11.24
CA ASN A 313 6.13 -15.81 -11.44
C ASN A 313 5.09 -15.14 -10.54
N GLY A 314 5.18 -13.82 -10.39
CA GLY A 314 4.16 -13.06 -9.67
C GLY A 314 4.43 -12.89 -8.18
N GLN A 315 5.64 -13.18 -7.69
CA GLN A 315 5.97 -13.21 -6.25
C GLN A 315 7.32 -12.56 -5.95
N TRP A 316 7.57 -12.29 -4.67
CA TRP A 316 8.91 -12.01 -4.16
C TRP A 316 9.82 -13.23 -4.34
N ALA A 317 11.11 -13.00 -4.54
CA ALA A 317 12.14 -14.05 -4.43
C ALA A 317 13.27 -13.63 -3.51
N SER A 318 14.14 -14.57 -3.17
CA SER A 318 15.31 -14.32 -2.35
C SER A 318 16.59 -14.35 -3.19
N SER A 319 17.58 -13.56 -2.80
CA SER A 319 18.92 -13.58 -3.39
C SER A 319 19.98 -13.60 -2.29
N ASP A 320 20.93 -14.52 -2.38
CA ASP A 320 22.08 -14.59 -1.48
C ASP A 320 23.02 -13.38 -1.64
N LEU A 321 22.85 -12.60 -2.72
CA LEU A 321 23.60 -11.38 -2.97
C LEU A 321 23.09 -10.19 -2.14
N ILE A 322 21.90 -10.30 -1.52
CA ILE A 322 21.40 -9.31 -0.58
C ILE A 322 21.80 -9.76 0.83
N ALA A 323 22.80 -9.10 1.39
CA ALA A 323 23.26 -9.39 2.74
C ALA A 323 22.12 -9.18 3.76
N GLN A 324 21.80 -10.21 4.54
CA GLN A 324 20.73 -10.13 5.52
C GLN A 324 21.12 -9.18 6.67
N LYS A 325 20.22 -8.25 7.01
CA LYS A 325 20.42 -7.26 8.08
C LYS A 325 21.71 -6.46 7.96
N ALA A 326 22.12 -6.15 6.74
CA ALA A 326 23.23 -5.22 6.53
C ALA A 326 22.83 -3.83 7.02
N PRO A 327 23.78 -3.03 7.54
CA PRO A 327 23.51 -1.66 7.97
C PRO A 327 23.16 -0.74 6.80
N SER A 328 23.61 -1.08 5.59
CA SER A 328 23.34 -0.32 4.38
C SER A 328 23.45 -1.22 3.14
N TYR A 329 22.84 -0.76 2.05
CA TYR A 329 22.84 -1.40 0.74
C TYR A 329 23.11 -0.36 -0.35
N ARG A 330 23.99 -0.64 -1.31
CA ARG A 330 24.09 0.17 -2.53
C ARG A 330 23.10 -0.38 -3.56
N LEU A 331 21.95 0.26 -3.67
CA LEU A 331 20.91 -0.15 -4.63
C LEU A 331 21.19 0.45 -5.99
N GLY A 332 20.95 -0.33 -7.05
CA GLY A 332 20.99 0.14 -8.42
C GLY A 332 19.81 -0.34 -9.24
N ALA A 333 19.35 0.47 -10.20
CA ALA A 333 18.29 0.11 -11.12
C ALA A 333 18.58 0.60 -12.54
N ASP A 334 18.49 -0.30 -13.52
CA ASP A 334 18.44 0.07 -14.94
C ASP A 334 16.98 0.16 -15.37
N CYS A 335 16.62 1.31 -15.95
CA CYS A 335 15.31 1.60 -16.49
C CYS A 335 15.48 2.06 -17.94
N GLY A 336 15.62 1.12 -18.87
CA GLY A 336 15.95 1.42 -20.27
C GLY A 336 15.52 0.37 -21.29
N ASN A 337 14.99 0.85 -22.42
CA ASN A 337 14.69 0.05 -23.62
C ASN A 337 13.93 -1.26 -23.37
N GLY A 338 12.90 -1.21 -22.50
CA GLY A 338 12.07 -2.38 -22.17
C GLY A 338 12.76 -3.43 -21.32
N THR A 339 13.93 -3.12 -20.77
CA THR A 339 14.69 -3.97 -19.86
C THR A 339 14.81 -3.27 -18.50
N LEU A 340 14.41 -3.99 -17.46
CA LEU A 340 14.50 -3.57 -16.08
C LEU A 340 15.53 -4.45 -15.39
N LYS A 341 16.49 -3.88 -14.67
CA LYS A 341 17.48 -4.65 -13.90
C LYS A 341 17.64 -4.07 -12.51
N LEU A 342 17.76 -4.96 -11.53
CA LEU A 342 18.01 -4.62 -10.14
C LEU A 342 19.42 -5.03 -9.76
N TYR A 343 20.13 -4.13 -9.10
CA TYR A 343 21.47 -4.32 -8.59
C TYR A 343 21.51 -4.07 -7.09
N VAL A 344 22.34 -4.85 -6.39
CA VAL A 344 22.69 -4.62 -4.99
C VAL A 344 24.21 -4.78 -4.88
N ASP A 345 24.85 -3.78 -4.28
CA ASP A 345 26.31 -3.71 -4.08
C ASP A 345 27.10 -3.94 -5.39
N GLY A 346 26.60 -3.32 -6.48
CA GLY A 346 27.18 -3.38 -7.82
C GLY A 346 26.93 -4.70 -8.57
N GLN A 347 26.21 -5.66 -7.97
CA GLN A 347 25.91 -6.94 -8.61
C GLN A 347 24.46 -7.00 -9.07
N GLN A 348 24.24 -7.41 -10.32
CA GLN A 348 22.89 -7.62 -10.85
C GLN A 348 22.23 -8.83 -10.16
N ILE A 349 21.13 -8.59 -9.45
CA ILE A 349 20.40 -9.65 -8.74
C ILE A 349 19.15 -10.11 -9.51
N ALA A 350 18.59 -9.26 -10.36
CA ALA A 350 17.37 -9.57 -11.10
C ALA A 350 17.27 -8.80 -12.42
N SER A 351 16.50 -9.34 -13.35
CA SER A 351 16.08 -8.61 -14.55
C SER A 351 14.70 -9.06 -15.01
N ALA A 352 13.98 -8.13 -15.61
CA ALA A 352 12.70 -8.35 -16.25
C ALA A 352 12.63 -7.58 -17.58
N SER A 353 11.76 -8.04 -18.48
CA SER A 353 11.46 -7.35 -19.74
C SER A 353 10.02 -6.85 -19.72
N ASP A 354 9.85 -5.53 -19.72
CA ASP A 354 8.56 -4.88 -19.82
C ASP A 354 8.75 -3.47 -20.40
N SER A 355 7.99 -3.13 -21.44
CA SER A 355 8.08 -1.85 -22.15
C SER A 355 6.81 -1.02 -22.03
N THR A 356 5.99 -1.27 -21.01
CA THR A 356 4.74 -0.52 -20.77
C THR A 356 5.03 0.95 -20.51
N TYR A 357 6.03 1.23 -19.67
CA TYR A 357 6.49 2.58 -19.37
C TYR A 357 7.92 2.75 -19.89
N THR A 358 8.15 3.71 -20.77
CA THR A 358 9.48 3.96 -21.36
C THR A 358 10.12 5.25 -20.88
N THR A 359 9.31 6.15 -20.32
CA THR A 359 9.72 7.45 -19.79
C THR A 359 8.85 7.78 -18.59
N GLY A 360 9.32 8.63 -17.68
CA GLY A 360 8.52 9.14 -16.56
C GLY A 360 9.39 9.64 -15.42
N HIS A 361 8.75 10.06 -14.32
CA HIS A 361 9.47 10.49 -13.13
C HIS A 361 10.19 9.33 -12.43
N ILE A 362 11.11 9.66 -11.55
CA ILE A 362 11.87 8.72 -10.72
C ILE A 362 11.64 9.04 -9.24
N GLY A 363 11.92 8.08 -8.37
CA GLY A 363 11.80 8.32 -6.94
C GLY A 363 12.45 7.27 -6.07
N LEU A 364 12.38 7.51 -4.76
CA LEU A 364 12.81 6.60 -3.71
C LEU A 364 11.61 6.32 -2.81
N PHE A 365 11.44 5.08 -2.41
CA PHE A 365 10.29 4.68 -1.59
C PHE A 365 10.69 3.83 -0.40
N THR A 366 9.82 3.83 0.60
CA THR A 366 9.83 2.90 1.73
C THR A 366 8.42 2.38 1.96
N TRP A 367 8.29 1.08 2.22
CA TRP A 367 7.06 0.40 2.59
C TRP A 367 7.27 -0.30 3.94
N SER A 368 6.39 -0.06 4.91
CA SER A 368 6.51 -0.63 6.25
C SER A 368 6.34 -2.14 6.30
N GLY A 369 5.73 -2.77 5.30
CA GLY A 369 5.41 -4.18 5.38
C GLY A 369 4.04 -4.42 6.02
N LYS A 370 3.48 -5.61 5.79
CA LYS A 370 2.07 -5.91 6.15
C LYS A 370 1.77 -5.82 7.64
N ASN A 371 2.75 -6.14 8.48
CA ASN A 371 2.57 -6.26 9.93
C ASN A 371 3.61 -5.44 10.73
N ALA A 372 4.44 -4.61 10.08
CA ALA A 372 5.37 -3.76 10.80
C ALA A 372 4.68 -2.44 11.15
N PRO A 373 4.64 -2.03 12.42
CA PRO A 373 3.96 -0.81 12.82
C PRO A 373 4.69 0.46 12.37
N THR A 374 5.98 0.35 12.05
CA THR A 374 6.84 1.47 11.68
C THR A 374 7.83 1.03 10.62
N ALA A 375 8.39 1.99 9.88
CA ALA A 375 9.63 1.78 9.13
C ALA A 375 10.54 3.00 9.14
N ASP A 376 11.84 2.78 8.99
CA ASP A 376 12.87 3.82 9.08
C ASP A 376 14.02 3.54 8.13
N MET A 377 14.03 4.28 7.03
CA MET A 377 15.06 4.19 6.01
C MET A 377 15.69 5.56 5.78
N THR A 378 17.01 5.57 5.58
CA THR A 378 17.74 6.75 5.15
C THR A 378 18.40 6.49 3.80
N PHE A 379 18.41 7.49 2.94
CA PHE A 379 19.00 7.43 1.61
C PHE A 379 20.11 8.47 1.48
N ASP A 380 21.21 8.07 0.86
CA ASP A 380 22.39 8.89 0.65
C ASP A 380 23.05 8.59 -0.72
N ASP A 381 23.98 9.45 -1.15
CA ASP A 381 24.80 9.28 -2.35
C ASP A 381 23.99 8.93 -3.63
N PHE A 382 22.89 9.64 -3.89
CA PHE A 382 22.07 9.41 -5.07
C PHE A 382 22.82 9.84 -6.34
N LEU A 383 22.84 8.94 -7.33
CA LEU A 383 23.44 9.21 -8.63
C LEU A 383 22.56 8.62 -9.72
N MET A 384 22.31 9.41 -10.76
CA MET A 384 21.60 8.96 -11.94
C MET A 384 22.40 9.32 -13.20
N THR A 385 22.52 8.35 -14.10
CA THR A 385 23.23 8.47 -15.37
C THR A 385 22.38 7.99 -16.54
N SER A 386 22.67 8.46 -17.75
CA SER A 386 22.09 7.89 -18.97
C SER A 386 22.77 6.56 -19.31
N LEU A 387 21.96 5.55 -19.61
CA LEU A 387 22.41 4.33 -20.30
C LEU A 387 22.71 4.67 -21.77
N GLU A 388 23.80 4.11 -22.30
CA GLU A 388 24.20 4.26 -23.71
C GLU A 388 23.47 3.28 -24.64
#